data_AF-A0A9P9HBR0-F1
#
_entry.id   AF-A0A9P9HBR0-F1
#
_cell.length_a   1.000
_cell.length_b   1.000
_cell.length_c   1.000
_cell.angle_alpha   90.00
_cell.angle_beta   90.00
_cell.angle_gamma   90.00
#
_symmetry.space_group_name_H-M   'P 1'
#
loop_
_entity.id
_entity.type
_entity.pdbx_description
1 polymer ?
#
loop_
_entity_poly.entity_id
_entity_poly.type
_entity_poly.pdbx_seq_one_letter_code
_entity_poly.pdbx_strand_id
1 'polypeptide(L)'
;MAPLSVMLLINHDDASIPGQWAIFIATDRRQSGTLFRAVEKRSDGINRELRKGFVINPQETVSVVTLGAIVDLDLCLLEEIAAEIVMPWAKGALSKKADCREWVFLFVQGLVREGFLRPVVMEKLRLARELRLDGPAIRV
;
A
#
# COMPACT_ATOMS: atom_id res chain seq x y z
N MET A 1 -19.41 -1.19 15.03
CA MET A 1 -18.13 -0.62 14.57
C MET A 1 -18.11 -0.65 13.06
N ALA A 2 -17.66 0.41 12.39
CA ALA A 2 -17.59 0.43 10.94
C ALA A 2 -16.33 -0.34 10.49
N PRO A 3 -16.42 -1.21 9.47
CA PRO A 3 -15.25 -1.87 8.91
C PRO A 3 -14.33 -0.85 8.23
N LEU A 4 -13.03 -1.07 8.34
CA LEU A 4 -12.01 -0.33 7.59
C LEU A 4 -11.70 -1.06 6.30
N SER A 5 -11.68 -0.34 5.19
CA SER A 5 -11.29 -0.87 3.88
C SER A 5 -9.76 -0.93 3.78
N VAL A 6 -9.24 -2.06 3.33
CA VAL A 6 -7.83 -2.22 2.95
C VAL A 6 -7.73 -1.94 1.45
N MET A 7 -7.08 -0.85 1.10
CA MET A 7 -6.99 -0.34 -0.27
C MET A 7 -5.54 -0.31 -0.74
N LEU A 8 -5.29 -0.81 -1.95
CA LEU A 8 -4.05 -0.56 -2.66
C LEU A 8 -4.15 0.79 -3.37
N LEU A 9 -3.18 1.67 -3.13
CA LEU A 9 -2.99 2.92 -3.85
C LEU A 9 -1.87 2.75 -4.88
N ILE A 10 -2.11 3.23 -6.09
CA ILE A 10 -1.15 3.22 -7.19
C ILE A 10 -1.08 4.60 -7.80
N ASN A 11 0.07 5.25 -7.65
CA ASN A 11 0.32 6.58 -8.19
C ASN A 11 0.55 6.53 -9.71
N HIS A 12 -0.06 7.45 -10.46
CA HIS A 12 0.12 7.61 -11.91
C HIS A 12 1.29 8.57 -12.24
N ASP A 13 1.55 8.80 -13.52
CA ASP A 13 2.69 9.57 -14.03
C ASP A 13 2.73 11.05 -13.62
N ASP A 14 1.60 11.63 -13.24
CA ASP A 14 1.46 12.99 -12.75
C ASP A 14 1.68 13.14 -11.23
N ALA A 15 1.75 12.02 -10.50
CA ALA A 15 1.96 12.05 -9.06
C ALA A 15 3.42 12.36 -8.70
N SER A 16 3.65 12.78 -7.44
CA SER A 16 5.00 13.10 -6.94
C SER A 16 6.01 11.95 -7.12
N ILE A 17 5.53 10.70 -7.07
CA ILE A 17 6.33 9.49 -7.31
C ILE A 17 5.48 8.50 -8.12
N PRO A 18 5.60 8.51 -9.47
CA PRO A 18 4.78 7.63 -10.31
C PRO A 18 5.08 6.15 -10.14
N GLY A 19 4.05 5.33 -10.26
CA GLY A 19 4.11 3.88 -10.15
C GLY A 19 4.40 3.36 -8.74
N GLN A 20 4.43 4.25 -7.73
CA GLN A 20 4.58 3.87 -6.33
C GLN A 20 3.31 3.22 -5.81
N TRP A 21 3.48 2.13 -5.07
CA TRP A 21 2.41 1.40 -4.43
C TRP A 21 2.42 1.65 -2.92
N ALA A 22 1.23 1.69 -2.33
CA ALA A 22 1.03 1.78 -0.90
C ALA A 22 -0.25 1.05 -0.48
N ILE A 23 -0.31 0.61 0.76
CA ILE A 23 -1.55 0.13 1.37
C ILE A 23 -2.14 1.26 2.23
N PHE A 24 -3.40 1.59 1.98
CA PHE A 24 -4.15 2.60 2.72
C PHE A 24 -5.34 1.95 3.41
N ILE A 25 -5.49 2.24 4.69
CA ILE A 25 -6.54 1.70 5.53
C ILE A 25 -7.38 2.84 6.06
N ALA A 26 -8.65 2.86 5.64
CA ALA A 26 -9.63 3.87 6.05
C ALA A 26 -11.04 3.35 5.80
N THR A 27 -12.05 4.01 6.37
CA THR A 27 -13.45 3.70 6.09
C THR A 27 -13.78 3.85 4.60
N ASP A 28 -13.26 4.92 3.98
CA ASP A 28 -13.31 5.15 2.54
C ASP A 28 -12.13 6.03 2.07
N ARG A 29 -11.94 6.15 0.75
CA ARG A 29 -10.80 6.88 0.14
C ARG A 29 -10.76 8.40 0.40
N ARG A 30 -11.88 9.00 0.82
CA ARG A 30 -12.00 10.44 1.12
C ARG A 30 -11.73 10.73 2.60
N GLN A 31 -11.73 9.70 3.44
CA GLN A 31 -11.47 9.86 4.87
C GLN A 31 -9.97 9.86 5.15
N SER A 32 -9.64 10.41 6.31
CA SER A 32 -8.32 10.23 6.92
C SER A 32 -8.14 8.76 7.33
N GLY A 33 -6.94 8.22 7.12
CA GLY A 33 -6.61 6.84 7.48
C GLY A 33 -5.14 6.61 7.75
N THR A 34 -4.74 5.35 7.71
CA THR A 34 -3.35 4.90 7.93
C THR A 34 -2.75 4.44 6.61
N LEU A 35 -1.62 5.03 6.24
CA LEU A 35 -0.86 4.69 5.04
C LEU A 35 0.37 3.87 5.42
N PHE A 36 0.56 2.76 4.71
CA PHE A 36 1.70 1.85 4.81
C PHE A 36 2.42 1.82 3.46
N ARG A 37 3.69 2.20 3.42
CA ARG A 37 4.48 2.19 2.18
C ARG A 37 5.96 1.97 2.42
N ALA A 38 6.65 1.56 1.36
CA ALA A 38 8.10 1.67 1.29
C ALA A 38 8.47 3.03 0.65
N VAL A 39 9.40 3.74 1.28
CA VAL A 39 9.92 5.04 0.83
C VAL A 39 11.43 5.06 0.89
N GLU A 40 12.05 5.61 -0.15
CA GLU A 40 13.48 5.88 -0.16
C GLU A 40 13.80 7.14 0.65
N LYS A 41 14.69 7.02 1.64
CA LYS A 41 15.26 8.15 2.37
C LYS A 41 16.74 8.28 2.02
N ARG A 42 17.15 9.49 1.63
CA ARG A 42 18.49 9.80 1.09
C ARG A 42 19.67 9.28 1.92
N SER A 43 19.52 9.18 3.24
CA SER A 43 20.57 8.75 4.19
C SER A 43 20.51 7.28 4.58
N ASP A 44 19.36 6.62 4.45
CA ASP A 44 19.09 5.33 5.10
C ASP A 44 18.59 4.24 4.13
N GLY A 45 18.56 4.56 2.83
CA GLY A 45 17.99 3.69 1.81
C GLY A 45 16.47 3.59 1.90
N ILE A 46 15.92 2.53 1.31
CA ILE A 46 14.47 2.26 1.37
C ILE A 46 14.09 1.84 2.79
N ASN A 47 13.03 2.45 3.31
CA ASN A 47 12.49 2.20 4.63
C ASN A 47 10.98 2.04 4.57
N ARG A 48 10.42 1.30 5.52
CA ARG A 48 8.98 1.30 5.75
C ARG A 48 8.58 2.64 6.36
N GLU A 49 7.45 3.15 5.93
CA GLU A 49 6.80 4.29 6.53
C GLU A 49 5.35 3.93 6.84
N LEU A 50 4.97 4.24 8.08
CA LEU A 50 3.60 4.23 8.55
C LEU A 50 3.20 5.67 8.85
N ARG A 51 2.14 6.14 8.22
CA ARG A 51 1.62 7.50 8.42
C ARG A 51 0.15 7.45 8.81
N LYS A 52 -0.14 7.82 10.06
CA LYS A 52 -1.50 8.03 10.58
C LYS A 52 -2.01 9.41 10.15
N GLY A 53 -3.32 9.56 10.03
CA GLY A 53 -3.92 10.84 9.63
C GLY A 53 -3.73 11.18 8.15
N PHE A 54 -3.42 10.19 7.30
CA PHE A 54 -3.16 10.42 5.88
C PHE A 54 -4.45 10.63 5.10
N VAL A 55 -4.44 11.61 4.20
CA VAL A 55 -5.52 11.89 3.25
C VAL A 55 -4.93 11.87 1.85
N ILE A 56 -5.59 11.16 0.93
CA ILE A 56 -5.18 11.12 -0.48
C ILE A 56 -5.25 12.52 -1.07
N ASN A 57 -4.16 13.00 -1.66
CA ASN A 57 -4.13 14.31 -2.30
C ASN A 57 -5.10 14.32 -3.49
N PRO A 58 -6.12 15.20 -3.51
CA PRO A 58 -7.09 15.25 -4.61
C PRO A 58 -6.48 15.73 -5.93
N GLN A 59 -5.28 16.31 -5.91
CA GLN A 59 -4.56 16.77 -7.11
C GLN A 59 -3.74 15.67 -7.79
N GLU A 60 -3.44 14.57 -7.11
CA GLU A 60 -2.67 13.46 -7.68
C GLU A 60 -3.61 12.42 -8.31
N THR A 61 -3.28 11.92 -9.50
CA THR A 61 -4.01 10.79 -10.08
C THR A 61 -3.55 9.51 -9.40
N VAL A 62 -4.44 8.93 -8.60
CA VAL A 62 -4.20 7.69 -7.84
C VAL A 62 -5.29 6.68 -8.17
N SER A 63 -4.88 5.51 -8.67
CA SER A 63 -5.77 4.36 -8.74
C SER A 63 -5.95 3.76 -7.36
N VAL A 64 -7.18 3.37 -7.04
CA VAL A 64 -7.53 2.74 -5.76
C VAL A 64 -8.14 1.38 -6.06
N VAL A 65 -7.54 0.32 -5.51
CA VAL A 65 -8.04 -1.05 -5.63
C VAL A 65 -8.39 -1.58 -4.25
N THR A 66 -9.65 -1.90 -4.01
CA THR A 66 -10.11 -2.44 -2.73
C THR A 66 -9.75 -3.92 -2.63
N LEU A 67 -8.93 -4.25 -1.63
CA LEU A 67 -8.44 -5.59 -1.39
C LEU A 67 -9.40 -6.36 -0.47
N GLY A 68 -9.89 -5.71 0.58
CA GLY A 68 -10.83 -6.29 1.54
C GLY A 68 -11.21 -5.31 2.64
N ALA A 69 -11.71 -5.82 3.75
CA ALA A 69 -12.06 -5.02 4.91
C ALA A 69 -11.68 -5.74 6.20
N ILE A 70 -11.32 -4.97 7.22
CA ILE A 70 -10.90 -5.41 8.57
C ILE A 70 -11.69 -4.64 9.65
N VAL A 71 -11.59 -5.05 10.91
CA VAL A 71 -12.14 -4.26 12.03
C VAL A 71 -11.06 -3.36 12.63
N ASP A 72 -11.48 -2.22 13.18
CA ASP A 72 -10.55 -1.18 13.70
C ASP A 72 -9.60 -1.69 14.79
N LEU A 73 -10.05 -2.64 15.61
CA LEU A 73 -9.23 -3.32 16.63
C LEU A 73 -8.00 -4.04 16.05
N ASP A 74 -8.05 -4.41 14.77
CA ASP A 74 -6.97 -5.13 14.10
C ASP A 74 -5.83 -4.20 13.67
N LEU A 75 -6.04 -2.87 13.67
CA LEU A 75 -5.07 -1.94 13.08
C LEU A 75 -3.68 -2.07 13.71
N CYS A 76 -3.60 -2.28 15.04
CA CYS A 76 -2.33 -2.49 15.74
C CYS A 76 -1.59 -3.75 15.24
N LEU A 77 -2.31 -4.85 15.02
CA LEU A 77 -1.75 -6.10 14.49
C LEU A 77 -1.23 -5.89 13.06
N LEU A 78 -1.88 -5.04 12.26
CA LEU A 78 -1.38 -4.70 10.94
C LEU A 78 -0.07 -3.90 11.00
N GLU A 79 0.11 -3.03 12.00
CA GLU A 79 1.39 -2.34 12.23
C GLU A 79 2.50 -3.33 12.60
N GLU A 80 2.18 -4.34 13.42
CA GLU A 80 3.10 -5.42 13.79
C GLU A 80 3.49 -6.27 12.58
N ILE A 81 2.53 -6.73 11.78
CA ILE A 81 2.80 -7.48 10.55
C ILE A 81 3.67 -6.65 9.60
N ALA A 82 3.34 -5.37 9.39
CA ALA A 82 4.15 -4.48 8.56
C ALA A 82 5.58 -4.32 9.11
N ALA A 83 5.74 -4.42 10.44
CA ALA A 83 7.02 -4.34 11.11
C ALA A 83 7.84 -5.64 11.05
N GLU A 84 7.20 -6.79 10.88
CA GLU A 84 7.86 -8.10 10.80
C GLU A 84 8.29 -8.48 9.38
N ILE A 85 7.74 -7.82 8.35
CA ILE A 85 8.19 -8.03 6.97
C ILE A 85 9.67 -7.75 6.87
N VAL A 86 10.42 -8.81 6.57
CA VAL A 86 11.81 -8.71 6.17
C VAL A 86 11.86 -7.92 4.89
N MET A 87 12.54 -6.79 4.94
CA MET A 87 12.74 -5.96 3.76
C MET A 87 13.51 -6.75 2.71
N PRO A 88 13.05 -6.79 1.44
CA PRO A 88 13.76 -7.50 0.38
C PRO A 88 15.11 -6.84 0.01
N TRP A 89 15.50 -5.76 0.69
CA TRP A 89 16.72 -5.00 0.45
C TRP A 89 17.70 -5.04 1.62
N ALA A 90 18.98 -4.94 1.28
CA ALA A 90 20.03 -4.65 2.24
C ALA A 90 19.87 -3.24 2.82
N LYS A 91 20.30 -3.04 4.07
CA LYS A 91 20.33 -1.72 4.70
C LYS A 91 21.13 -0.73 3.85
N GLY A 92 20.56 0.43 3.55
CA GLY A 92 21.19 1.46 2.71
C GLY A 92 21.03 1.27 1.19
N ALA A 93 20.29 0.26 0.74
CA ALA A 93 19.95 0.13 -0.68
C ALA A 93 19.09 1.30 -1.15
N LEU A 94 19.48 1.89 -2.29
CA LEU A 94 18.73 2.88 -3.04
C LEU A 94 18.09 2.16 -4.23
N SER A 95 16.82 2.41 -4.53
CA SER A 95 16.18 1.64 -5.58
C SER A 95 15.04 2.34 -6.33
N LYS A 96 14.86 1.81 -7.54
CA LYS A 96 13.94 2.22 -8.59
C LYS A 96 12.50 1.96 -8.16
N LYS A 97 11.55 2.70 -8.76
CA LYS A 97 10.07 2.62 -8.57
C LYS A 97 9.45 1.21 -8.48
N ALA A 98 10.11 0.15 -8.96
CA ALA A 98 9.60 -1.22 -8.98
C ALA A 98 9.59 -1.90 -7.59
N ASP A 99 10.47 -1.52 -6.67
CA ASP A 99 10.71 -2.32 -5.46
C ASP A 99 9.69 -2.00 -4.34
N CYS A 100 9.04 -0.84 -4.40
CA CYS A 100 7.89 -0.51 -3.55
C CYS A 100 6.75 -1.52 -3.71
N ARG A 101 6.62 -2.10 -4.91
CA ARG A 101 5.57 -3.08 -5.22
C ARG A 101 5.84 -4.38 -4.48
N GLU A 102 7.07 -4.86 -4.49
CA GLU A 102 7.46 -6.11 -3.83
C GLU A 102 7.18 -6.08 -2.33
N TRP A 103 7.50 -4.96 -1.67
CA TRP A 103 7.14 -4.78 -0.26
C TRP A 103 5.63 -4.88 -0.01
N VAL A 104 4.82 -4.26 -0.87
CA VAL A 104 3.34 -4.35 -0.77
C VAL A 104 2.86 -5.78 -0.98
N PHE A 105 3.45 -6.54 -1.91
CA PHE A 105 3.14 -7.96 -2.10
C PHE A 105 3.43 -8.77 -0.83
N LEU A 106 4.60 -8.58 -0.22
CA LEU A 106 4.97 -9.26 1.03
C LEU A 106 4.03 -8.89 2.17
N PHE A 107 3.65 -7.61 2.28
CA PHE A 107 2.73 -7.17 3.32
C PHE A 107 1.36 -7.81 3.18
N VAL A 108 0.76 -7.73 1.99
CA VAL A 108 -0.55 -8.34 1.74
C VAL A 108 -0.49 -9.86 1.88
N GLN A 109 0.62 -10.50 1.51
CA GLN A 109 0.82 -11.91 1.78
C GLN A 109 0.82 -12.21 3.29
N GLY A 110 1.45 -11.37 4.11
CA GLY A 110 1.37 -11.44 5.57
C GLY A 110 -0.08 -11.34 6.06
N LEU A 111 -0.84 -10.35 5.56
CA LEU A 111 -2.26 -10.19 5.90
C LEU A 111 -3.12 -11.41 5.51
N VAL A 112 -2.80 -12.07 4.40
CA VAL A 112 -3.48 -13.31 4.00
C VAL A 112 -3.12 -14.47 4.92
N ARG A 113 -1.85 -14.61 5.32
CA ARG A 113 -1.39 -15.67 6.23
C ARG A 113 -2.04 -15.56 7.61
N GLU A 114 -2.17 -14.35 8.13
CA GLU A 114 -2.82 -14.07 9.41
C GLU A 114 -4.36 -14.03 9.32
N GLY A 115 -4.93 -14.28 8.13
CA GLY A 115 -6.38 -14.43 7.95
C GLY A 115 -7.18 -13.12 7.82
N PHE A 116 -6.52 -11.96 7.81
CA PHE A 116 -7.19 -10.66 7.59
C PHE A 116 -7.74 -10.50 6.18
N LEU A 117 -7.07 -11.08 5.19
CA LEU A 117 -7.48 -11.01 3.78
C LEU A 117 -7.66 -12.40 3.18
N ARG A 118 -8.60 -12.50 2.23
CA ARG A 118 -8.80 -13.74 1.47
C ARG A 118 -7.65 -13.96 0.48
N PRO A 119 -7.21 -15.20 0.23
CA PRO A 119 -6.12 -15.50 -0.70
C PRO A 119 -6.31 -14.94 -2.13
N VAL A 120 -7.56 -14.81 -2.58
CA VAL A 120 -7.90 -14.23 -3.91
C VAL A 120 -7.38 -12.80 -4.11
N VAL A 121 -7.08 -12.07 -3.04
CA VAL A 121 -6.48 -10.73 -3.10
C VAL A 121 -5.12 -10.74 -3.79
N MET A 122 -4.36 -11.83 -3.70
CA MET A 122 -3.05 -11.91 -4.36
C MET A 122 -3.18 -11.83 -5.88
N GLU A 123 -4.27 -12.34 -6.48
CA GLU A 123 -4.54 -12.17 -7.91
C GLU A 123 -4.87 -10.72 -8.27
N LYS A 124 -5.61 -10.01 -7.41
CA LYS A 124 -5.85 -8.57 -7.60
C LYS A 124 -4.55 -7.79 -7.65
N LEU A 125 -3.57 -8.12 -6.80
CA LEU A 125 -2.25 -7.50 -6.85
C LEU A 125 -1.50 -7.84 -8.13
N ARG A 126 -1.56 -9.08 -8.62
CA ARG A 126 -0.92 -9.45 -9.88
C ARG A 126 -1.48 -8.65 -11.06
N LEU A 127 -2.81 -8.58 -11.17
CA LEU A 127 -3.49 -7.78 -12.20
C LEU A 127 -3.18 -6.30 -12.09
N ALA A 128 -3.07 -5.77 -10.87
CA ALA A 128 -2.71 -4.37 -10.66
C ALA A 128 -1.32 -4.00 -11.22
N ARG A 129 -0.40 -4.95 -11.37
CA ARG A 129 0.92 -4.70 -12.00
C ARG A 129 0.82 -4.42 -13.50
N GLU A 130 -0.25 -4.84 -14.15
CA GLU A 130 -0.49 -4.68 -15.58
C GLU A 130 -1.19 -3.35 -15.90
N LEU A 131 -1.54 -2.57 -14.87
CA LEU A 131 -2.19 -1.27 -15.03
C LEU A 131 -1.27 -0.28 -15.75
N ARG A 132 -1.83 0.37 -16.77
CA ARG A 132 -1.24 1.52 -17.43
C ARG A 132 -1.34 2.76 -16.54
N LEU A 133 -0.23 3.50 -16.42
CA LEU A 133 -0.09 4.66 -15.52
C LEU A 133 -0.16 6.01 -16.25
N ASP A 134 -0.25 5.98 -17.58
CA ASP A 134 -0.42 7.12 -18.50
C ASP A 134 -1.90 7.42 -18.79
N GLY A 135 -2.82 6.76 -18.07
CA GLY A 135 -4.27 6.85 -18.27
C GLY A 135 -5.03 7.40 -17.05
N PRO A 136 -6.37 7.43 -17.09
CA PRO A 136 -7.17 7.89 -15.95
C PRO A 136 -7.05 6.93 -14.76
N ALA A 137 -7.23 7.47 -13.54
CA ALA A 137 -7.27 6.67 -12.31
C ALA A 137 -8.35 5.58 -12.39
N ILE A 138 -7.94 4.34 -12.16
CA ILE A 138 -8.82 3.17 -12.08
C ILE A 138 -9.30 3.02 -10.64
N ARG A 139 -10.60 2.76 -10.49
CA ARG A 139 -11.28 2.65 -9.19
C ARG A 139 -12.06 1.34 -9.19
N VAL A 140 -11.60 0.36 -8.41
CA VAL A 140 -12.20 -1.00 -8.36
C VAL A 140 -12.26 -1.51 -6.94
#